data_AF-A0ABC8S1U6-F1
#
_entry.id   AF-A0ABC8S1U6-F1
#
_cell.length_a   1.000
_cell.length_b   1.000
_cell.length_c   1.000
_cell.angle_alpha   90.00
_cell.angle_beta   90.00
_cell.angle_gamma   90.00
#
_symmetry.space_group_name_H-M   'P 1'
#
loop_
_entity.id
_entity.type
_entity.pdbx_description
1 polymer ?
#
loop_
_entity_poly.entity_id
_entity_poly.type
_entity_poly.pdbx_seq_one_letter_code
_entity_poly.pdbx_strand_id
1 'polypeptide(L)' 'MERLQIQADEGALDAFVSIVTGPPGPNPVQLMPRISFPVLLLWGDQDPFTPLDGPVGKYFSSLPCEQPN' A
#
# COMPACT_ATOMS: atom_id res chain seq x y z
N MET A 1 9.79 22.86 16.81
CA MET A 1 9.95 22.55 15.37
C MET A 1 11.04 21.49 15.28
N GLU A 2 10.66 20.22 15.25
CA GLU A 2 11.63 19.11 15.12
C GLU A 2 12.24 19.15 13.71
N ARG A 3 13.57 19.22 13.63
CA ARG A 3 14.28 19.01 12.37
C ARG A 3 14.32 17.51 12.12
N LEU A 4 13.68 17.06 11.05
CA LEU A 4 13.98 15.74 10.46
C LEU A 4 15.46 15.72 10.08
N GLN A 5 16.26 14.97 10.83
CA GLN A 5 17.61 14.59 10.39
C GLN A 5 17.46 13.46 9.39
N ILE A 6 17.47 13.79 8.11
CA ILE A 6 17.65 12.81 7.04
C ILE A 6 19.14 12.42 7.07
N GLN A 7 19.45 11.13 7.19
CA GLN A 7 20.82 10.62 7.11
C GLN A 7 21.47 11.08 5.80
N ALA A 8 22.73 11.52 5.86
CA ALA A 8 23.46 12.06 4.72
C ALA A 8 24.12 10.97 3.86
N ASP A 9 23.49 9.80 3.77
CA ASP A 9 23.93 8.76 2.84
C ASP A 9 23.65 9.23 1.41
N GLU A 10 24.52 8.86 0.48
CA GLU A 10 24.35 9.20 -0.94
C GLU A 10 22.98 8.71 -1.44
N GLY A 11 22.17 9.61 -2.00
CA GLY A 11 20.81 9.32 -2.48
C GLY A 11 19.69 9.41 -1.45
N ALA A 12 19.97 9.64 -0.16
CA ALA A 12 18.92 9.73 0.87
C ALA A 12 17.99 10.94 0.68
N LEU A 13 18.55 12.09 0.27
CA LEU A 13 17.76 13.29 -0.04
C LEU A 13 16.89 13.07 -1.29
N ASP A 14 17.44 12.46 -2.33
CA ASP A 14 16.70 12.20 -3.58
C ASP A 14 15.56 11.20 -3.36
N ALA A 15 15.80 10.15 -2.56
CA ALA A 15 14.76 9.21 -2.14
C ALA A 15 13.68 9.92 -1.32
N PHE A 16 14.06 10.78 -0.36
CA PHE A 16 13.10 11.55 0.42
C PHE A 16 12.25 12.46 -0.46
N VAL A 17 12.87 13.25 -1.35
CA VAL A 17 12.16 14.12 -2.29
C VAL A 17 11.23 13.27 -3.15
N SER A 18 11.71 12.16 -3.71
CA SER A 18 10.89 11.29 -4.56
C SER A 18 9.70 10.67 -3.83
N ILE A 19 9.84 10.31 -2.55
CA ILE A 19 8.74 9.75 -1.75
C ILE A 19 7.68 10.82 -1.47
N VAL A 20 8.12 12.05 -1.18
CA VAL A 20 7.21 13.13 -0.74
C VAL A 20 6.58 13.88 -1.92
N THR A 21 7.26 13.98 -3.07
CA THR A 21 6.78 14.71 -4.26
C THR A 21 6.42 13.79 -5.43
N GLY A 22 6.65 12.48 -5.31
CA GLY A 22 6.32 11.52 -6.35
C GLY A 22 4.81 11.49 -6.62
N PRO A 23 4.39 11.20 -7.87
CA PRO A 23 2.99 10.97 -8.15
C PRO A 23 2.49 9.78 -7.31
N PRO A 24 1.26 9.83 -6.78
CA PRO A 24 0.71 8.68 -6.06
C PRO A 24 0.67 7.46 -6.98
N GLY A 25 1.07 6.31 -6.45
CA GLY A 25 0.94 5.05 -7.16
C GLY A 25 -0.53 4.70 -7.47
N PRO A 26 -0.78 3.78 -8.43
CA PRO A 26 -2.11 3.30 -8.73
C PRO A 26 -2.76 2.64 -7.51
N ASN A 27 -4.08 2.76 -7.39
CA ASN A 27 -4.81 2.16 -6.27
C ASN A 27 -4.75 0.61 -6.39
N PRO A 28 -4.54 -0.14 -5.29
CA PRO A 28 -4.51 -1.60 -5.32
C PRO A 28 -5.73 -2.27 -6.01
N VAL A 29 -6.92 -1.68 -5.86
CA VAL A 29 -8.16 -2.13 -6.52
C VAL A 29 -8.05 -2.06 -8.05
N GLN A 30 -7.32 -1.08 -8.59
CA GLN A 30 -7.08 -0.95 -10.03
C GLN A 30 -6.05 -1.96 -10.56
N LEU A 31 -5.21 -2.50 -9.66
CA LEU A 31 -4.16 -3.44 -10.01
C LEU A 31 -4.65 -4.88 -10.01
N MET A 32 -5.55 -5.25 -9.09
CA MET A 32 -6.02 -6.63 -8.93
C MET A 32 -6.50 -7.31 -10.22
N PRO A 33 -7.25 -6.65 -11.13
CA PRO A 33 -7.66 -7.28 -12.39
C PRO A 33 -6.51 -7.69 -13.33
N ARG A 34 -5.29 -7.19 -13.07
CA ARG A 34 -4.09 -7.47 -13.88
C ARG A 34 -3.23 -8.59 -13.29
N ILE A 35 -3.54 -9.07 -12.08
CA ILE A 35 -2.79 -10.13 -11.41
C ILE A 35 -3.39 -11.47 -11.82
N SER A 36 -2.57 -12.34 -12.43
CA SER A 36 -2.99 -13.65 -12.95
C SER A 36 -2.41 -14.84 -12.20
N PHE A 37 -1.77 -14.58 -11.05
CA PHE A 37 -1.12 -15.58 -10.21
C PHE A 37 -1.68 -15.55 -8.79
N PRO A 38 -1.54 -16.64 -8.02
CA PRO A 38 -2.02 -16.69 -6.64
C PRO A 38 -1.41 -15.57 -5.79
N VAL A 39 -2.25 -14.90 -4.99
CA VAL A 39 -1.84 -13.79 -4.11
C VAL A 39 -2.08 -14.17 -2.66
N LEU A 40 -1.07 -13.97 -1.82
CA LEU A 40 -1.21 -13.99 -0.36
C LEU A 40 -1.35 -12.54 0.12
N LEU A 41 -2.51 -12.20 0.66
CA LEU A 41 -2.74 -10.91 1.32
C LEU A 41 -2.58 -11.07 2.83
N LEU A 42 -1.76 -10.23 3.44
CA LEU A 42 -1.60 -10.14 4.89
C LEU A 42 -2.18 -8.81 5.37
N TRP A 43 -2.91 -8.83 6.46
CA TRP A 43 -3.58 -7.66 7.01
C TRP A 43 -3.48 -7.64 8.54
N GLY A 44 -3.20 -6.48 9.11
CA GLY A 44 -3.19 -6.29 10.56
C GLY A 44 -4.61 -6.09 11.08
N ASP A 45 -5.04 -6.91 12.04
CA ASP A 45 -6.38 -6.82 12.63
C ASP A 45 -6.62 -5.49 13.37
N GLN A 46 -5.55 -4.83 13.82
CA GLN A 46 -5.56 -3.51 14.48
C GLN A 46 -4.92 -2.39 13.63
N ASP A 47 -4.94 -2.49 12.30
CA ASP A 47 -4.42 -1.42 11.43
C ASP A 47 -5.29 -0.13 11.57
N PRO A 48 -4.75 0.98 12.12
CA PRO A 48 -5.50 2.21 12.34
C PRO A 48 -5.64 3.06 11.06
N PHE A 49 -4.87 2.76 10.01
CA PHE A 49 -4.82 3.54 8.77
C PHE A 49 -5.69 2.92 7.68
N THR A 50 -5.65 1.60 7.56
CA THR A 50 -6.48 0.82 6.64
C THR A 50 -7.23 -0.27 7.38
N PRO A 51 -8.30 0.08 8.12
CA PRO A 51 -9.05 -0.90 8.89
C PRO A 51 -9.75 -1.92 7.97
N LEU A 52 -9.86 -3.16 8.44
CA LEU A 52 -10.38 -4.28 7.66
C LEU A 52 -11.86 -4.07 7.24
N ASP A 53 -12.64 -3.39 8.07
CA ASP A 53 -14.04 -3.04 7.80
C ASP A 53 -14.19 -1.74 6.97
N GLY A 54 -13.08 -1.09 6.65
CA GLY A 54 -13.00 0.03 5.71
C GLY A 54 -13.18 -0.40 4.25
N PRO A 55 -13.24 0.56 3.30
CA PRO A 55 -13.52 0.27 1.90
C PRO A 55 -12.52 -0.69 1.24
N VAL A 56 -11.22 -0.51 1.52
CA VAL A 56 -10.16 -1.33 0.93
C VAL A 56 -10.14 -2.73 1.54
N GLY A 57 -10.26 -2.84 2.86
CA GLY A 57 -10.30 -4.13 3.55
C GLY A 57 -11.50 -4.98 3.15
N LYS A 58 -12.68 -4.35 3.02
CA LYS A 58 -13.89 -5.02 2.51
C LYS A 58 -13.73 -5.54 1.08
N TYR A 59 -13.13 -4.74 0.19
CA TYR A 59 -12.87 -5.16 -1.19
C TYR A 59 -12.00 -6.42 -1.21
N PHE A 60 -10.86 -6.42 -0.54
CA PHE A 60 -9.97 -7.58 -0.56
C PHE A 60 -10.56 -8.80 0.14
N SER A 61 -11.40 -8.59 1.16
CA SER A 61 -12.09 -9.68 1.86
C SER A 61 -13.17 -10.34 1.01
N SER A 62 -13.72 -9.68 -0.02
CA SER A 62 -14.73 -10.27 -0.91
C SER A 62 -14.14 -11.10 -2.06
N LEU A 63 -12.89 -10.83 -2.45
CA LEU A 63 -12.25 -11.46 -3.61
C LEU A 63 -12.24 -12.99 -3.60
N PRO A 64 -11.98 -13.71 -2.48
CA PRO A 64 -11.99 -15.17 -2.49
C PRO A 64 -13.33 -15.79 -2.91
N CYS A 65 -14.45 -15.08 -2.70
CA CYS A 65 -15.77 -15.51 -3.13
C CYS A 65 -16.03 -15.23 -4.62
N GLU A 66 -15.43 -14.17 -5.16
CA GLU A 66 -15.64 -13.70 -6.55
C GLU A 66 -14.64 -14.34 -7.53
N GLN A 67 -13.45 -14.70 -7.04
CA GLN A 67 -12.32 -15.24 -7.81
C GLN A 67 -11.69 -16.38 -7.01
N PRO A 68 -12.24 -17.60 -7.07
CA PRO A 68 -11.65 -18.76 -6.43
C PRO A 68 -10.29 -19.10 -7.07
N ASN A 69 -9.35 -19.56 -6.24
CA ASN A 69 -8.00 -19.98 -6.65
C ASN A 69 -8.01 -21.16 -7.65
#